data_AF-A0A440B543-F1
#
_entry.id   AF-A0A440B543-F1
#
_cell.length_a   1.000
_cell.length_b   1.000
_cell.length_c   1.000
_cell.angle_alpha   90.00
_cell.angle_beta   90.00
_cell.angle_gamma   90.00
#
_symmetry.space_group_name_H-M   'P 1'
#
loop_
_entity.id
_entity.type
_entity.pdbx_description
1 polymer ?
#
loop_
_entity_poly.entity_id
_entity_poly.type
_entity_poly.pdbx_seq_one_letter_code
_entity_poly.pdbx_strand_id
1 'polypeptide(L)'
;MTDDHHRFCRISYWKRNDEQYLVSSSKEEDWAECVVGPLSTYSPYGEQRFTRGPNSDYQIQSLVSLLRQAYELGQRAKLCQIQNMLGINS
;
A
#
# COMPACT_ATOMS: atom_id res chain seq x y z
N MET A 1 -10.53 25.58 12.28
CA MET A 1 -9.31 25.17 11.54
C MET A 1 -9.49 23.71 11.22
N THR A 2 -9.80 23.40 9.97
CA THR A 2 -10.00 22.01 9.52
C THR A 2 -8.64 21.34 9.48
N ASP A 3 -8.44 20.41 10.40
CA ASP A 3 -7.31 19.50 10.44
C ASP A 3 -7.18 18.83 9.07
N ASP A 4 -6.21 19.30 8.29
CA ASP A 4 -5.83 18.74 6.99
C ASP A 4 -5.23 17.36 7.27
N HIS A 5 -6.10 16.37 7.43
CA HIS A 5 -5.74 14.97 7.46
C HIS A 5 -5.22 14.63 6.08
N HIS A 6 -3.94 14.96 5.84
CA HIS A 6 -3.20 14.52 4.67
C HIS A 6 -3.36 13.00 4.63
N ARG A 7 -4.13 12.53 3.65
CA ARG A 7 -4.39 11.10 3.39
C ARG A 7 -3.07 10.46 3.01
N PHE A 8 -2.31 10.09 4.02
CA PHE A 8 -1.04 9.44 3.83
C PHE A 8 -1.33 7.96 3.53
N CYS A 9 -1.08 7.57 2.28
CA CYS A 9 -1.47 6.28 1.73
C CYS A 9 -0.49 5.17 2.16
N ARG A 10 -0.64 4.61 3.36
CA ARG A 10 0.05 3.34 3.72
C ARG A 10 -0.57 2.21 2.89
N ILE A 11 0.22 1.35 2.24
CA ILE A 11 -0.33 0.24 1.44
C ILE A 11 -0.40 -1.03 2.26
N SER A 12 -1.56 -1.68 2.22
CA SER A 12 -1.76 -3.03 2.73
C SER A 12 -2.11 -3.95 1.57
N TYR A 13 -1.60 -5.17 1.61
CA TYR A 13 -2.05 -6.21 0.71
C TYR A 13 -2.35 -7.48 1.49
N TRP A 14 -3.30 -8.25 0.99
CA TRP A 14 -3.82 -9.44 1.65
C TRP A 14 -3.94 -10.55 0.60
N LYS A 15 -3.55 -11.77 0.95
CA LYS A 15 -3.88 -12.97 0.18
C LYS A 15 -5.02 -13.70 0.88
N ARG A 16 -6.03 -14.15 0.12
CA ARG A 16 -7.22 -14.82 0.64
C ARG A 16 -7.24 -16.29 0.22
N ASN A 17 -7.41 -17.17 1.20
CA ASN A 17 -7.66 -18.60 1.00
C ASN A 17 -9.04 -18.92 1.58
N ASP A 18 -9.96 -19.39 0.72
CA ASP A 18 -11.34 -19.84 0.95
C ASP A 18 -12.25 -19.02 1.88
N GLU A 19 -11.79 -18.48 3.01
CA GLU A 19 -12.50 -17.58 3.93
C GLU A 19 -11.59 -16.70 4.82
N GLN A 20 -10.25 -16.81 4.75
CA GLN A 20 -9.31 -16.10 5.65
C GLN A 20 -8.31 -15.21 4.90
N TYR A 21 -7.97 -14.06 5.50
CA TYR A 21 -6.97 -13.11 4.98
C TYR A 21 -5.61 -13.30 5.67
N LEU A 22 -4.54 -13.40 4.88
CA LEU A 22 -3.16 -13.54 5.34
C LEU A 22 -2.33 -12.31 4.92
N VAL A 23 -1.55 -11.78 5.87
CA VAL A 23 -0.75 -10.53 5.74
C VAL A 23 0.71 -10.82 5.39
N SER A 24 1.18 -12.05 5.62
CA SER A 24 2.56 -12.47 5.43
C SER A 24 2.57 -13.72 4.56
N SER A 25 2.99 -13.59 3.31
CA SER A 25 3.17 -14.74 2.42
C SER A 25 4.36 -15.58 2.86
N SER A 26 4.13 -16.63 3.65
CA SER A 26 5.03 -17.79 3.63
C SER A 26 4.94 -18.44 2.24
N LYS A 27 6.07 -18.95 1.75
CA LYS A 27 6.33 -19.34 0.35
C LYS A 27 5.45 -20.49 -0.22
N GLU A 28 4.43 -20.97 0.50
CA GLU A 28 3.76 -22.24 0.20
C GLU A 28 2.23 -22.21 0.34
N GLU A 29 1.54 -21.16 -0.12
CA GLU A 29 0.07 -21.15 0.01
C GLU A 29 -0.68 -20.95 -1.30
N ASP A 30 -1.63 -21.87 -1.53
CA ASP A 30 -2.62 -21.82 -2.59
C ASP A 30 -3.68 -20.77 -2.28
N TRP A 31 -3.50 -19.56 -2.82
CA TRP A 31 -4.45 -18.47 -2.68
C TRP A 31 -5.38 -18.34 -3.88
N ALA A 32 -6.63 -17.90 -3.64
CA ALA A 32 -7.63 -17.72 -4.67
C ALA A 32 -7.68 -16.26 -5.18
N GLU A 33 -7.55 -15.29 -4.27
CA GLU A 33 -7.58 -13.86 -4.55
C GLU A 33 -6.52 -13.11 -3.75
N CYS A 34 -5.95 -12.06 -4.35
CA CYS A 34 -5.12 -11.08 -3.66
C CYS A 34 -5.73 -9.68 -3.82
N VAL A 35 -5.75 -8.91 -2.74
CA VAL A 35 -6.21 -7.52 -2.73
C VAL A 35 -5.06 -6.63 -2.32
N VAL A 36 -4.76 -5.61 -3.13
CA VAL A 36 -3.74 -4.60 -2.86
C VAL A 36 -4.45 -3.25 -2.78
N GLY A 37 -4.25 -2.49 -1.70
CA GLY A 37 -4.90 -1.19 -1.57
C GLY A 37 -4.33 -0.31 -0.47
N PRO A 38 -4.75 0.96 -0.39
CA PRO A 38 -4.44 1.81 0.75
C PRO A 38 -5.05 1.24 2.03
N LEU A 39 -4.31 1.33 3.13
CA LEU A 39 -4.78 1.15 4.49
C LEU A 39 -5.67 2.36 4.83
N SER A 40 -6.92 2.28 4.41
CA SER A 40 -7.98 3.22 4.72
C SER A 40 -8.95 2.57 5.69
N THR A 41 -9.22 3.22 6.82
CA THR A 41 -10.14 2.72 7.85
C THR A 41 -11.61 2.75 7.41
N TYR A 42 -11.93 3.44 6.32
CA TYR A 42 -13.33 3.82 6.01
C TYR A 42 -13.75 3.65 4.55
N SER A 43 -12.89 3.16 3.63
CA SER A 43 -13.31 2.99 2.22
C SER A 43 -12.37 2.08 1.42
N PRO A 44 -12.91 1.20 0.55
CA PRO A 44 -12.14 0.37 -0.40
C PRO A 44 -11.60 1.16 -1.61
N TYR A 45 -11.54 2.49 -1.51
CA TYR A 45 -11.07 3.34 -2.60
C TYR A 45 -9.62 3.00 -2.97
N GLY A 46 -9.38 2.68 -4.24
CA GLY A 46 -8.05 2.34 -4.74
C GLY A 46 -7.60 0.91 -4.42
N GLU A 47 -8.52 0.02 -4.00
CA GLU A 47 -8.25 -1.42 -3.98
C GLU A 47 -8.15 -1.98 -5.40
N GLN A 48 -7.16 -2.83 -5.62
CA GLN A 48 -6.99 -3.63 -6.82
C GLN A 48 -6.98 -5.11 -6.45
N ARG A 49 -7.82 -5.87 -7.14
CA ARG A 49 -8.04 -7.31 -6.89
C ARG A 49 -7.41 -8.13 -7.99
N PHE A 50 -6.75 -9.21 -7.61
CA PHE A 50 -6.07 -10.13 -8.51
C PHE A 50 -6.56 -11.55 -8.23
N THR A 51 -7.03 -12.22 -9.27
CA THR A 51 -7.25 -13.68 -9.23
C THR A 51 -5.94 -14.39 -9.56
N ARG A 52 -5.72 -15.56 -8.98
CA ARG A 52 -4.52 -16.34 -9.29
C ARG A 52 -4.47 -16.71 -10.76
N GLY A 53 -3.29 -16.52 -11.36
CA GLY A 53 -3.04 -16.83 -12.76
C GLY A 53 -1.54 -16.86 -13.06
N PRO A 54 -1.14 -17.21 -14.29
CA PRO A 54 0.26 -17.43 -14.65
C PRO A 54 1.18 -16.22 -14.43
N ASN A 55 0.62 -15.00 -14.33
CA ASN A 55 1.37 -13.75 -14.13
C ASN A 55 0.96 -12.97 -12.89
N SER A 56 0.05 -13.50 -12.07
CA SER A 56 -0.56 -12.71 -11.00
C SER A 56 0.45 -12.29 -9.94
N ASP A 57 1.40 -13.16 -9.58
CA ASP A 57 2.44 -12.81 -8.61
C ASP A 57 3.35 -11.68 -9.10
N TYR A 58 3.74 -11.70 -10.39
CA TYR A 58 4.52 -10.62 -10.98
C TYR A 58 3.75 -9.30 -10.93
N GLN A 59 2.48 -9.30 -11.36
CA GLN A 59 1.62 -8.11 -11.36
C GLN A 59 1.43 -7.54 -9.95
N ILE A 60 1.19 -8.41 -8.95
CA ILE A 60 1.07 -8.03 -7.55
C ILE A 60 2.37 -7.39 -7.06
N GLN A 61 3.53 -8.02 -7.30
CA GLN A 61 4.82 -7.50 -6.87
C GLN A 61 5.18 -6.17 -7.54
N SER A 62 4.92 -6.02 -8.84
CA SER A 62 5.12 -4.77 -9.56
C SER A 62 4.27 -3.63 -8.98
N LEU A 63 2.99 -3.89 -8.71
CA LEU A 63 2.10 -2.89 -8.11
C LEU A 63 2.54 -2.54 -6.69
N VAL A 64 2.82 -3.52 -5.84
CA VAL A 64 3.31 -3.30 -4.47
C VAL A 64 4.60 -2.49 -4.46
N SER A 65 5.51 -2.75 -5.39
CA SER A 65 6.78 -2.02 -5.53
C SER A 65 6.55 -0.57 -5.95
N LEU A 66 5.71 -0.34 -6.97
CA LEU A 66 5.36 1.01 -7.44
C LEU A 66 4.72 1.83 -6.31
N LEU A 67 3.75 1.25 -5.62
CA LEU A 67 3.05 1.92 -4.54
C LEU A 67 3.98 2.22 -3.35
N ARG A 68 4.90 1.30 -3.02
CA ARG A 68 5.94 1.54 -1.99
C ARG A 68 6.84 2.73 -2.37
N GLN A 69 7.27 2.81 -3.62
CA GLN A 69 8.09 3.95 -4.08
C GLN A 69 7.31 5.27 -3.97
N ALA A 70 6.05 5.29 -4.40
CA ALA A 70 5.20 6.47 -4.28
C ALA A 70 5.02 6.92 -2.81
N TYR A 71 4.84 5.96 -1.90
CA TYR A 71 4.78 6.19 -0.45
C TYR A 71 6.07 6.84 0.08
N GLU A 72 7.23 6.28 -0.27
CA GLU A 72 8.54 6.77 0.20
C GLU A 72 8.83 8.18 -0.34
N LEU A 73 8.49 8.44 -1.61
CA LEU A 73 8.61 9.78 -2.20
C LEU A 73 7.70 10.78 -1.49
N GLY A 74 6.46 10.41 -1.22
CA GLY A 74 5.53 11.26 -0.45
C GLY A 74 6.04 11.58 0.96
N GLN A 75 6.61 10.59 1.65
CA GLN A 75 7.23 10.80 2.97
C GLN A 75 8.42 11.75 2.92
N ARG A 76 9.33 11.56 1.94
CA ARG A 76 10.47 12.46 1.76
C ARG A 76 10.03 13.89 1.45
N ALA A 77 9.03 14.06 0.59
CA ALA A 77 8.46 15.37 0.29
C ALA A 77 7.85 16.04 1.52
N LYS A 78 7.07 15.28 2.32
CA LYS A 78 6.46 15.80 3.56
C LYS A 78 7.51 16.15 4.61
N LEU A 79 8.55 15.33 4.77
CA LEU A 79 9.67 15.60 5.65
C LEU A 79 10.40 16.89 5.24
N CYS A 80 10.68 17.06 3.95
CA CYS A 80 11.29 18.29 3.41
C CYS A 80 10.42 19.52 3.69
N GLN A 81 9.09 19.43 3.52
CA GLN A 81 8.16 20.51 3.88
C GLN A 81 8.24 20.86 5.37
N ILE A 82 8.29 19.85 6.25
CA ILE A 82 8.40 20.04 7.70
C ILE A 82 9.74 20.70 8.06
N GLN A 83 10.85 20.21 7.49
CA GLN A 83 12.19 20.76 7.70
C GLN A 83 12.27 22.23 7.28
N ASN A 84 11.74 22.56 6.10
CA ASN A 84 11.66 23.95 5.62
C ASN A 84 10.81 24.83 6.54
N MET A 85 9.66 24.33 7.01
CA MET A 85 8.78 25.07 7.93
C MET A 85 9.43 25.31 9.30
N LEU A 86 10.23 24.36 9.77
CA LEU A 86 10.97 24.46 11.04
C LEU A 86 12.30 25.23 10.90
N GLY A 87 12.66 25.71 9.69
CA GLY A 87 13.93 26.38 9.43
C GLY A 87 15.15 25.46 9.58
N ILE A 88 14.94 24.13 9.53
CA ILE A 88 16.01 23.13 9.57
C ILE A 88 16.54 22.99 8.15
N ASN A 89 17.46 23.88 7.76
CA ASN A 89 18.15 23.80 6.47
C ASN A 89 19.13 22.62 6.51
N SER A 90 18.98 21.68 5.57
CA SER A 90 19.98 20.63 5.29
C SER A 90 20.99 21.12 4.26
#